data_AF-A0A2M8J604-F1
#
_entry.id   AF-A0A2M8J604-F1
#
_cell.length_a   1.000
_cell.length_b   1.000
_cell.length_c   1.000
_cell.angle_alpha   90.00
_cell.angle_beta   90.00
_cell.angle_gamma   90.00
#
_symmetry.space_group_name_H-M   'P 1'
#
loop_
_entity.id
_entity.type
_entity.pdbx_description
1 polymer ?
#
loop_
_entity_poly.entity_id
_entity_poly.type
_entity_poly.pdbx_seq_one_letter_code
_entity_poly.pdbx_strand_id
1 'polypeptide(L)'
;MTAVTKTPLPDSSRLPALWRRGDFLDGYATETSLSVQSAAAIALAMPGWARGLLRVRNALVRPFGLHVAPPSVPAIGLFPVVHETEAEMVLGFDDRHLDFRIGLVREGRLLYMGTWVRPHNLGGRAYLAAVMPFHVLITRNALARVARATAVASEHPAA
;
A
#
# COMPACT_ATOMS: atom_id res chain seq x y z
N MET A 1 1.99 22.93 1.23
CA MET A 1 2.30 21.84 2.19
C MET A 1 1.48 20.62 1.79
N THR A 2 2.13 19.52 1.43
CA THR A 2 1.44 18.31 0.97
C THR A 2 0.93 17.54 2.19
N ALA A 3 -0.32 17.77 2.60
CA ALA A 3 -0.85 17.22 3.85
C ALA A 3 -1.28 15.75 3.67
N VAL A 4 -0.43 14.83 4.14
CA VAL A 4 -0.84 13.42 4.33
C VAL A 4 -1.47 13.31 5.71
N THR A 5 -2.75 12.94 5.74
CA THR A 5 -3.54 12.85 6.97
C THR A 5 -3.82 11.39 7.30
N LYS A 6 -3.69 11.00 8.57
CA LYS A 6 -4.13 9.67 9.02
C LYS A 6 -5.65 9.70 9.16
N THR A 7 -6.34 8.76 8.51
CA THR A 7 -7.81 8.71 8.48
C THR A 7 -8.27 7.27 8.29
N PRO A 8 -9.47 6.88 8.79
CA PRO A 8 -10.12 5.66 8.34
C PRO A 8 -10.24 5.62 6.81
N LEU A 9 -10.26 4.41 6.25
CA LEU A 9 -10.62 4.21 4.86
C LEU A 9 -12.13 4.44 4.68
N PRO A 10 -12.56 4.95 3.51
CA PRO A 10 -13.97 5.13 3.23
C PRO A 10 -14.67 3.77 3.02
N ASP A 11 -15.99 3.75 3.15
CA ASP A 11 -16.83 2.55 2.98
C ASP A 11 -16.78 1.98 1.55
N SER A 12 -16.38 2.81 0.58
CA SER A 12 -16.11 2.39 -0.80
C SER A 12 -14.89 1.49 -0.93
N SER A 13 -14.00 1.47 0.07
CA SER A 13 -12.86 0.55 0.08
C SER A 13 -13.28 -0.86 0.48
N ARG A 14 -12.67 -1.86 -0.16
CA ARG A 14 -12.86 -3.27 0.20
C ARG A 14 -12.15 -3.68 1.48
N LEU A 15 -11.08 -2.98 1.87
CA LEU A 15 -10.24 -3.42 2.99
C LEU A 15 -10.97 -3.47 4.35
N PRO A 16 -11.81 -2.48 4.73
CA PRO A 16 -12.58 -2.55 5.97
C PRO A 16 -13.45 -3.81 6.07
N ALA A 17 -14.02 -4.27 4.95
CA ALA A 17 -14.85 -5.48 4.91
C ALA A 17 -14.05 -6.78 5.15
N LEU A 18 -12.72 -6.76 4.94
CA LEU A 18 -11.86 -7.91 5.23
C LEU A 18 -11.55 -8.04 6.72
N TRP A 19 -11.67 -6.95 7.49
CA TRP A 19 -11.15 -6.86 8.84
C TRP A 19 -11.87 -7.78 9.82
N ARG A 20 -11.08 -8.49 10.64
CA ARG A 20 -11.53 -9.29 11.78
C ARG A 20 -10.71 -8.97 13.02
N ARG A 21 -11.21 -9.37 14.19
CA ARG A 21 -10.49 -9.22 15.45
C ARG A 21 -9.10 -9.87 15.36
N GLY A 22 -8.06 -9.07 15.58
CA GLY A 22 -6.67 -9.52 15.50
C GLY A 22 -5.94 -9.10 14.22
N ASP A 23 -6.67 -8.63 13.21
CA ASP A 23 -6.11 -8.02 12.01
C ASP A 23 -5.62 -6.60 12.31
N PHE A 24 -4.62 -6.18 11.54
CA PHE A 24 -4.19 -4.80 11.45
C PHE A 24 -4.84 -4.13 10.25
N LEU A 25 -5.30 -2.90 10.44
CA LEU A 25 -5.78 -2.02 9.37
C LEU A 25 -5.36 -0.59 9.68
N ASP A 26 -4.79 0.08 8.70
CA ASP A 26 -4.58 1.52 8.72
C ASP A 26 -5.09 2.22 7.47
N GLY A 27 -5.14 3.55 7.54
CA GLY A 27 -5.57 4.41 6.46
C GLY A 27 -4.94 5.78 6.56
N TYR A 28 -4.61 6.33 5.41
CA TYR A 28 -4.09 7.67 5.22
C TYR A 28 -4.69 8.26 3.96
N ALA A 29 -4.82 9.57 3.91
CA ALA A 29 -5.35 10.27 2.75
C ALA A 29 -4.45 11.44 2.35
N THR A 30 -4.51 11.76 1.06
CA THR A 30 -3.95 12.98 0.49
C THR A 30 -4.82 13.44 -0.67
N GLU A 31 -4.74 14.72 -1.01
CA GLU A 31 -5.37 15.20 -2.24
C GLU A 31 -4.61 14.74 -3.48
N THR A 32 -5.35 14.36 -4.52
CA THR A 32 -4.83 14.07 -5.86
C THR A 32 -5.85 14.37 -6.95
N SER A 33 -5.37 14.80 -8.11
CA SER A 33 -6.11 14.84 -9.38
C SER A 33 -5.78 13.64 -10.29
N LEU A 34 -4.81 12.82 -9.90
CA LEU A 34 -4.35 11.67 -10.67
C LEU A 34 -5.38 10.53 -10.65
N SER A 35 -5.34 9.66 -11.66
CA SER A 35 -6.05 8.37 -11.60
C SER A 35 -5.46 7.48 -10.50
N VAL A 36 -6.25 6.49 -10.06
CA VAL A 36 -5.80 5.52 -9.06
C VAL A 36 -4.58 4.74 -9.56
N GLN A 37 -4.56 4.39 -10.85
CA GLN A 37 -3.45 3.69 -11.51
C GLN A 37 -2.15 4.51 -11.45
N SER A 38 -2.21 5.78 -11.86
CA SER A 38 -1.04 6.66 -11.82
C SER A 38 -0.57 6.92 -10.40
N ALA A 39 -1.51 7.13 -9.47
CA ALA A 39 -1.19 7.29 -8.06
C ALA A 39 -0.56 6.02 -7.46
N ALA A 40 -1.09 4.84 -7.76
CA ALA A 40 -0.54 3.55 -7.32
C ALA A 40 0.87 3.33 -7.88
N ALA A 41 1.09 3.60 -9.17
CA ALA A 41 2.42 3.54 -9.79
C ALA A 41 3.43 4.46 -9.06
N ILE A 42 3.03 5.69 -8.71
CA ILE A 42 3.90 6.64 -7.98
C ILE A 42 4.13 6.21 -6.52
N ALA A 43 3.08 5.78 -5.83
CA ALA A 43 3.12 5.36 -4.44
C ALA A 43 4.01 4.11 -4.26
N LEU A 44 3.88 3.15 -5.18
CA LEU A 44 4.56 1.86 -5.13
C LEU A 44 5.90 1.83 -5.88
N ALA A 45 6.25 2.89 -6.61
CA ALA A 45 7.60 3.11 -7.15
C ALA A 45 8.59 3.39 -6.00
N MET A 46 8.88 2.33 -5.23
CA MET A 46 9.53 2.41 -3.93
C MET A 46 10.95 2.99 -4.03
N PRO A 47 11.30 3.96 -3.16
CA PRO A 47 12.65 4.49 -3.10
C PRO A 47 13.66 3.38 -2.73
N GLY A 48 14.92 3.56 -3.13
CA GLY A 48 15.97 2.53 -2.98
C GLY A 48 16.15 2.02 -1.54
N TRP A 49 15.97 2.89 -0.55
CA TRP A 49 16.05 2.53 0.87
C TRP A 49 14.89 1.61 1.31
N ALA A 50 13.68 1.81 0.79
CA ALA A 50 12.53 0.94 1.07
C ALA A 50 12.70 -0.44 0.42
N ARG A 51 13.33 -0.49 -0.76
CA ARG A 51 13.80 -1.75 -1.37
C ARG A 51 14.87 -2.43 -0.52
N GLY A 52 15.81 -1.66 0.05
CA GLY A 52 16.82 -2.16 0.99
C GLY A 52 16.18 -2.77 2.25
N LEU A 53 15.20 -2.08 2.83
CA LEU A 53 14.47 -2.55 4.00
C LEU A 53 13.67 -3.84 3.71
N LEU A 54 13.05 -3.92 2.53
CA LEU A 54 12.41 -5.17 2.07
C LEU A 54 13.42 -6.30 1.85
N ARG A 55 14.65 -6.03 1.42
CA ARG A 55 15.69 -7.06 1.32
C ARG A 55 16.13 -7.58 2.68
N VAL A 56 16.30 -6.69 3.67
CA VAL A 56 16.59 -7.07 5.05
C VAL A 56 15.45 -7.91 5.61
N ARG A 57 14.21 -7.47 5.44
CA ARG A 57 13.00 -8.25 5.73
C ARG A 57 13.02 -9.62 5.06
N ASN A 58 13.30 -9.70 3.75
CA ASN A 58 13.36 -10.96 3.00
C ASN A 58 14.43 -11.90 3.52
N ALA A 59 15.58 -11.38 3.93
CA ALA A 59 16.66 -12.16 4.50
C ALA A 59 16.25 -12.77 5.84
N LEU A 60 15.50 -12.03 6.66
CA LEU A 60 15.01 -12.48 7.97
C LEU A 60 13.82 -13.47 7.85
N VAL A 61 12.94 -13.28 6.86
CA VAL A 61 11.76 -14.16 6.65
C VAL A 61 11.95 -15.23 5.58
N ARG A 62 13.16 -15.39 5.05
CA ARG A 62 13.54 -16.40 4.06
C ARG A 62 13.03 -17.83 4.35
N PRO A 63 13.01 -18.34 5.61
CA PRO A 63 12.42 -19.66 5.90
C PRO A 63 10.88 -19.71 5.82
N PHE A 64 10.18 -18.59 5.66
CA PHE A 64 8.72 -18.51 5.66
C PHE A 64 8.07 -18.47 4.27
N GLY A 65 8.85 -18.48 3.18
CA GLY A 65 8.35 -18.75 1.83
C GLY A 65 7.79 -17.52 1.11
N LEU A 66 8.68 -16.65 0.62
CA LEU A 66 8.28 -15.52 -0.21
C LEU A 66 7.94 -15.97 -1.63
N HIS A 67 6.66 -15.88 -1.99
CA HIS A 67 6.23 -16.00 -3.37
C HIS A 67 6.51 -14.70 -4.12
N VAL A 68 7.40 -14.78 -5.11
CA VAL A 68 7.49 -13.78 -6.17
C VAL A 68 6.31 -14.05 -7.11
N ALA A 69 5.54 -13.01 -7.46
CA ALA A 69 4.42 -13.15 -8.39
C ALA A 69 4.90 -13.85 -9.67
N PRO A 70 4.18 -14.87 -10.18
CA PRO A 70 4.51 -15.45 -11.47
C PRO A 70 4.41 -14.38 -12.58
N PRO A 71 5.20 -14.48 -13.67
CA PRO A 71 5.28 -13.45 -14.71
C PRO A 71 3.95 -13.08 -15.38
N SER A 72 2.91 -13.90 -15.21
CA SER A 72 1.58 -13.77 -15.81
C SER A 72 0.60 -12.91 -14.99
N VAL A 73 0.96 -12.49 -13.77
CA VAL A 73 0.06 -11.68 -12.92
C VAL A 73 0.46 -10.20 -13.01
N PRO A 74 -0.46 -9.29 -13.37
CA PRO A 74 -0.22 -7.86 -13.30
C PRO A 74 0.26 -7.48 -11.89
N ALA A 75 1.39 -6.81 -11.78
CA ALA A 75 1.99 -6.44 -10.51
C ALA A 75 2.58 -5.04 -10.58
N ILE A 76 2.48 -4.30 -9.48
CA ILE A 76 3.21 -3.04 -9.30
C ILE A 76 4.35 -3.29 -8.33
N GLY A 77 5.57 -3.34 -8.86
CA GLY A 77 6.76 -3.69 -8.10
C GLY A 77 6.73 -5.17 -7.67
N LEU A 78 6.63 -5.41 -6.36
CA LEU A 78 6.60 -6.75 -5.77
C LEU A 78 5.18 -7.21 -5.36
N PHE A 79 4.18 -6.38 -5.61
CA PHE A 79 2.82 -6.61 -5.13
C PHE A 79 1.91 -6.99 -6.30
N PRO A 80 1.39 -8.24 -6.34
CA PRO A 80 0.40 -8.64 -7.33
C PRO A 80 -0.88 -7.80 -7.20
N VAL A 81 -1.49 -7.45 -8.33
CA VAL A 81 -2.81 -6.82 -8.36
C VAL A 81 -3.86 -7.89 -8.07
N VAL A 82 -4.66 -7.69 -7.02
CA VAL A 82 -5.74 -8.58 -6.59
C VAL A 82 -7.09 -8.07 -7.08
N HIS A 83 -7.26 -6.75 -7.13
CA HIS A 83 -8.47 -6.10 -7.60
C HIS A 83 -8.14 -4.75 -8.23
N GLU A 84 -8.80 -4.41 -9.32
CA GLU A 84 -8.66 -3.10 -9.96
C GLU A 84 -10.00 -2.67 -10.56
N THR A 85 -10.33 -1.40 -10.31
CA THR A 85 -11.42 -0.64 -10.94
C THR A 85 -10.91 0.78 -11.22
N GLU A 86 -11.74 1.64 -11.80
CA GLU A 86 -11.39 3.05 -12.01
C GLU A 86 -11.16 3.82 -10.70
N ALA A 87 -11.87 3.43 -9.63
CA ALA A 87 -11.88 4.14 -8.35
C ALA A 87 -11.08 3.42 -7.25
N GLU A 88 -10.73 2.15 -7.41
CA GLU A 88 -10.00 1.37 -6.41
C GLU A 88 -8.98 0.42 -7.04
N MET A 89 -7.81 0.32 -6.42
CA MET A 89 -6.81 -0.71 -6.70
C MET A 89 -6.39 -1.38 -5.40
N VAL A 90 -6.43 -2.71 -5.37
CA VAL A 90 -5.97 -3.53 -4.26
C VAL A 90 -4.84 -4.45 -4.74
N LEU A 91 -3.71 -4.38 -4.05
CA LEU A 91 -2.53 -5.20 -4.32
C LEU A 91 -2.14 -5.99 -3.08
N GLY A 92 -1.56 -7.17 -3.26
CA GLY A 92 -1.07 -7.96 -2.14
C GLY A 92 -1.02 -9.46 -2.42
N PHE A 93 -0.81 -10.23 -1.37
CA PHE A 93 -0.59 -11.66 -1.44
C PHE A 93 -0.94 -12.33 -0.11
N ASP A 94 -1.20 -13.63 -0.18
CA ASP A 94 -1.40 -14.50 0.98
C ASP A 94 -0.13 -15.31 1.24
N ASP A 95 0.25 -15.41 2.50
CA ASP A 95 1.46 -16.10 2.95
C ASP A 95 1.12 -16.96 4.18
N ARG A 96 1.96 -17.96 4.48
CA ARG A 96 1.77 -18.92 5.57
C ARG A 96 1.64 -18.25 6.93
N HIS A 97 2.32 -17.12 7.13
CA HIS A 97 2.40 -16.43 8.41
C HIS A 97 1.47 -15.21 8.49
N LEU A 98 1.07 -14.63 7.35
CA LEU A 98 0.11 -13.53 7.27
C LEU A 98 -0.46 -13.37 5.86
N ASP A 99 -1.66 -12.81 5.79
CA ASP A 99 -2.17 -12.20 4.57
C ASP A 99 -1.86 -10.70 4.56
N PHE A 100 -1.56 -10.15 3.38
CA PHE A 100 -1.19 -8.75 3.21
C PHE A 100 -1.95 -8.13 2.04
N ARG A 101 -2.55 -6.96 2.25
CA ARG A 101 -3.17 -6.14 1.19
C ARG A 101 -2.85 -4.66 1.37
N ILE A 102 -2.62 -3.96 0.26
CA ILE A 102 -2.55 -2.51 0.13
C ILE A 102 -3.75 -2.10 -0.73
N GLY A 103 -4.56 -1.17 -0.25
CA GLY A 103 -5.68 -0.61 -0.98
C GLY A 103 -5.43 0.86 -1.28
N LEU A 104 -5.71 1.28 -2.50
CA LEU A 104 -5.79 2.67 -2.90
C LEU A 104 -7.20 2.91 -3.43
N VAL A 105 -7.91 3.88 -2.86
CA VAL A 105 -9.25 4.26 -3.31
C VAL A 105 -9.33 5.77 -3.49
N ARG A 106 -9.94 6.22 -4.59
CA ARG A 106 -10.12 7.63 -4.90
C ARG A 106 -11.59 8.00 -4.81
N GLU A 107 -11.86 9.03 -4.01
CA GLU A 107 -13.17 9.68 -3.93
C GLU A 107 -13.02 11.17 -4.25
N GLY A 108 -13.48 11.58 -5.44
CA GLY A 108 -13.33 12.94 -5.93
C GLY A 108 -11.84 13.36 -6.04
N ARG A 109 -11.41 14.27 -5.17
CA ARG A 109 -10.03 14.77 -5.09
C ARG A 109 -9.21 14.11 -3.98
N LEU A 110 -9.77 13.21 -3.20
CA LEU A 110 -9.04 12.51 -2.14
C LEU A 110 -8.64 11.12 -2.62
N LEU A 111 -7.38 10.78 -2.37
CA LEU A 111 -6.87 9.43 -2.48
C LEU A 111 -6.59 8.91 -1.08
N TYR A 112 -7.23 7.81 -0.74
CA TYR A 112 -6.97 7.04 0.45
C TYR A 112 -6.06 5.88 0.11
N MET A 113 -5.08 5.63 0.97
CA MET A 113 -4.23 4.46 0.93
C MET A 113 -4.27 3.80 2.30
N GLY A 114 -4.52 2.50 2.31
CA GLY A 114 -4.55 1.72 3.54
C GLY A 114 -3.87 0.39 3.37
N THR A 115 -3.50 -0.20 4.50
CA THR A 115 -2.87 -1.52 4.55
C THR A 115 -3.61 -2.39 5.53
N TRP A 116 -3.98 -3.57 5.05
CA TRP A 116 -4.61 -4.61 5.85
C TRP A 116 -3.65 -5.79 5.98
N VAL A 117 -3.52 -6.30 7.20
CA VAL A 117 -2.69 -7.48 7.49
C VAL A 117 -3.43 -8.42 8.43
N ARG A 118 -3.50 -9.70 8.09
CA ARG A 118 -4.01 -10.76 8.96
C ARG A 118 -2.88 -11.71 9.34
N PRO A 119 -2.34 -11.63 10.56
CA PRO A 119 -1.39 -12.63 11.06
C PRO A 119 -2.08 -13.97 11.35
N HIS A 120 -1.50 -15.09 10.90
CA HIS A 120 -2.05 -16.44 11.14
C HIS A 120 -1.53 -17.10 12.42
N ASN A 121 -0.34 -16.70 12.88
CA ASN A 121 0.34 -17.31 14.02
C ASN A 121 1.20 -16.28 14.77
N LEU A 122 1.82 -16.73 15.88
CA LEU A 122 2.69 -15.87 16.69
C LEU A 122 3.87 -15.31 15.89
N GLY A 123 4.42 -16.07 14.94
CA GLY A 123 5.48 -15.61 14.04
C GLY A 123 5.00 -14.44 13.17
N GLY A 124 3.81 -14.55 12.58
CA GLY A 124 3.17 -13.46 11.84
C GLY A 124 2.94 -12.21 12.68
N ARG A 125 2.52 -12.37 13.94
CA ARG A 125 2.30 -11.24 14.87
C ARG A 125 3.61 -10.56 15.26
N ALA A 126 4.66 -11.33 15.55
CA ALA A 126 5.99 -10.81 15.86
C ALA A 126 6.59 -10.09 14.65
N TYR A 127 6.43 -10.66 13.47
CA TYR A 127 6.84 -10.03 12.21
C TYR A 127 6.12 -8.70 11.99
N LEU A 128 4.79 -8.68 12.12
CA LEU A 128 4.00 -7.46 11.96
C LEU A 128 4.52 -6.37 12.91
N ALA A 129 4.69 -6.69 14.19
CA ALA A 129 5.22 -5.75 15.18
C ALA A 129 6.60 -5.18 14.82
N ALA A 130 7.48 -6.00 14.24
CA ALA A 130 8.82 -5.56 13.81
C ALA A 130 8.77 -4.60 12.60
N VAL A 131 7.85 -4.81 11.66
CA VAL A 131 7.74 -3.97 10.44
C VAL A 131 6.89 -2.71 10.64
N MET A 132 5.98 -2.70 11.62
CA MET A 132 5.07 -1.59 11.92
C MET A 132 5.70 -0.18 11.96
N PRO A 133 6.83 0.06 12.66
CA PRO A 133 7.42 1.40 12.70
C PRO A 133 7.85 1.90 11.32
N PHE A 134 8.32 1.01 10.46
CA PHE A 134 8.73 1.34 9.10
C PHE A 134 7.54 1.46 8.16
N HIS A 135 6.50 0.64 8.35
CA HIS A 135 5.27 0.67 7.56
C HIS A 135 4.65 2.07 7.54
N VAL A 136 4.46 2.67 8.72
CA VAL A 136 3.87 4.01 8.85
C VAL A 136 4.69 5.06 8.09
N LEU A 137 6.02 4.98 8.16
CA LEU A 137 6.92 5.90 7.46
C LEU A 137 6.84 5.72 5.95
N ILE A 138 6.85 4.47 5.47
CA ILE A 138 6.80 4.13 4.04
C ILE A 138 5.48 4.60 3.43
N THR A 139 4.34 4.29 4.07
CA THR A 139 3.00 4.67 3.58
C THR A 139 2.84 6.18 3.50
N ARG A 140 3.29 6.91 4.52
CA ARG A 140 3.28 8.38 4.51
C ARG A 140 4.17 8.96 3.41
N ASN A 141 5.36 8.40 3.21
CA ASN A 141 6.25 8.85 2.15
C ASN A 141 5.66 8.58 0.76
N ALA A 142 5.01 7.43 0.57
CA ALA A 142 4.34 7.06 -0.67
C ALA A 142 3.24 8.07 -1.05
N LEU A 143 2.33 8.38 -0.13
CA LEU A 143 1.30 9.40 -0.36
C LEU A 143 1.87 10.81 -0.57
N ALA A 144 2.93 11.16 0.17
CA ALA A 144 3.58 12.46 -0.02
C ALA A 144 4.20 12.59 -1.42
N ARG A 145 4.68 11.48 -2.02
CA ARG A 145 5.15 11.47 -3.42
C ARG A 145 4.01 11.67 -4.40
N VAL A 146 2.88 10.99 -4.20
CA VAL A 146 1.69 11.16 -5.03
C VAL A 146 1.26 12.62 -5.05
N ALA A 147 1.13 13.22 -3.88
CA ALA A 147 0.60 14.57 -3.81
C ALA A 147 1.62 15.66 -4.21
N ARG A 148 2.92 15.37 -4.19
CA ARG A 148 3.91 16.20 -4.93
C ARG A 148 3.71 16.10 -6.44
N ALA A 149 3.50 14.90 -6.97
CA ALA A 149 3.24 14.71 -8.41
C ALA A 149 1.92 15.39 -8.85
N THR A 150 0.89 15.36 -8.00
CA THR A 150 -0.35 16.12 -8.20
C THR A 150 -0.10 17.62 -8.34
N ALA A 151 0.72 18.20 -7.45
CA ALA A 151 1.02 19.63 -7.48
C ALA A 151 1.69 20.02 -8.81
N VAL A 152 2.70 19.25 -9.24
CA VAL A 152 3.40 19.47 -10.52
C VAL A 152 2.44 19.38 -11.72
N ALA A 153 1.56 18.37 -11.73
CA ALA A 153 0.56 18.20 -12.79
C ALA A 153 -0.48 19.32 -12.81
N SER A 154 -0.73 19.99 -11.68
CA SER A 154 -1.66 21.12 -11.58
C SER A 154 -1.02 22.43 -12.05
N GLU A 155 0.31 22.57 -11.95
CA GLU A 155 1.07 23.73 -12.42
C GLU A 155 1.30 23.73 -13.94
N HIS A 156 1.27 22.54 -14.56
CA HIS A 156 1.40 22.36 -16.01
C HIS A 156 0.17 21.62 -16.57
N PRO A 157 -1.03 22.25 -16.57
CA PRO A 157 -2.16 21.69 -17.31
C PRO A 157 -1.74 21.62 -18.79
N ALA A 158 -1.74 20.42 -19.37
CA ALA A 158 -1.41 20.23 -20.78
C ALA A 158 -2.19 21.27 -21.63
N ALA A 159 -1.43 22.12 -22.33
CA ALA A 159 -1.94 23.17 -23.20
C ALA A 159 -2.62 22.60 -24.44
#